data_AF-A0A073K6U4-F1
#
_entry.id   AF-A0A073K6U4-F1
#
_cell.length_a   1.000
_cell.length_b   1.000
_cell.length_c   1.000
_cell.angle_alpha   90.00
_cell.angle_beta   90.00
_cell.angle_gamma   90.00
#
_symmetry.space_group_name_H-M   'P 1'
#
loop_
_entity.id
_entity.type
_entity.pdbx_description
1 polymer ?
#
loop_
_entity_poly.entity_id
_entity_poly.type
_entity_poly.pdbx_seq_one_letter_code
_entity_poly.pdbx_strand_id
1 'polypeptide(L)'
;MKLKNLSFVFIVILSFCIAGCVKEEKQEEQKIKVQKRIGDDGGYEEFKEVNDPIEVGKVENILNDTNWIKAKFEMSRPPDYQFLFQFKNPDIKAKVVLYRVWVSSNKETLEIIRGDDQYAKLTKEQSEILFEIITSD
;
A
#
# COMPACT_ATOMS: atom_id res chain seq x y z
N MET A 1 22.59 35.55 52.48
CA MET A 1 21.70 34.63 51.72
C MET A 1 21.95 34.86 50.24
N LYS A 2 22.82 34.04 49.63
CA LYS A 2 23.22 34.13 48.22
C LYS A 2 22.60 32.94 47.48
N LEU A 3 21.54 33.20 46.72
CA LEU A 3 21.02 32.25 45.73
C LEU A 3 20.68 33.03 44.48
N LYS A 4 21.72 33.53 43.81
CA LYS A 4 21.64 34.17 42.51
C LYS A 4 22.28 33.20 41.52
N ASN A 5 21.56 32.87 40.45
CA ASN A 5 22.07 32.26 39.21
C ASN A 5 22.04 30.73 39.05
N LEU A 6 21.02 30.01 39.57
CA LEU A 6 20.85 28.59 39.18
C LEU A 6 19.54 28.27 38.43
N SER A 7 18.58 29.19 38.35
CA SER A 7 17.26 28.88 37.75
C SER A 7 17.09 29.30 36.28
N PHE A 8 17.98 30.14 35.73
CA PHE A 8 17.75 30.74 34.41
C PHE A 8 18.32 29.97 33.22
N VAL A 9 19.13 28.94 33.45
CA VAL A 9 19.78 28.16 32.39
C VAL A 9 18.86 27.06 31.83
N PHE A 10 17.84 26.62 32.60
CA PHE A 10 16.98 25.52 32.18
C PHE A 10 15.84 25.92 31.21
N ILE A 11 15.44 27.19 31.17
CA ILE A 11 14.29 27.63 30.33
C ILE A 11 14.71 27.91 28.88
N VAL A 12 15.99 28.21 28.62
CA VAL A 12 16.47 28.54 27.26
C VAL A 12 16.78 27.28 26.44
N ILE A 13 16.98 26.13 27.08
CA ILE A 13 17.37 24.88 26.41
C ILE A 13 16.14 24.10 25.88
N LEU A 14 14.92 24.42 26.34
CA LEU A 14 13.71 23.71 25.94
C LEU A 14 12.99 24.28 24.70
N SER A 15 13.56 25.30 24.04
CA SER A 15 12.93 25.97 22.89
C SER A 15 13.53 25.61 21.53
N PHE A 16 14.46 24.67 21.45
CA PHE A 16 14.98 24.17 20.18
C PHE A 16 14.41 22.78 19.90
N CYS A 17 13.92 22.61 18.67
CA CYS A 17 13.58 21.35 18.02
C CYS A 17 12.13 20.85 18.17
N ILE A 18 11.12 21.56 17.65
CA ILE A 18 10.11 20.89 16.80
C ILE A 18 9.46 21.84 15.77
N ALA A 19 10.24 22.69 15.10
CA ALA A 19 9.84 23.15 13.76
C ALA A 19 10.31 22.10 12.74
N GLY A 20 9.78 20.88 12.86
CA GLY A 20 9.86 19.91 11.79
C GLY A 20 9.03 20.47 10.65
N CYS A 21 9.68 21.15 9.70
CA CYS A 21 9.09 21.30 8.38
C CYS A 21 8.78 19.87 7.92
N VAL A 22 7.51 19.48 7.96
CA VAL A 22 7.01 18.46 7.03
C VAL A 22 7.33 19.03 5.67
N LYS A 23 8.47 18.62 5.12
CA LYS A 23 8.71 18.77 3.70
C LYS A 23 7.58 17.98 3.07
N GLU A 24 6.62 18.68 2.48
CA GLU A 24 5.78 18.10 1.44
C GLU A 24 6.73 17.74 0.30
N GLU A 25 7.39 16.59 0.41
CA GLU A 25 7.95 15.94 -0.76
C GLU A 25 6.74 15.66 -1.62
N LYS A 26 6.62 16.39 -2.74
CA LYS A 26 5.63 16.09 -3.77
C LYS A 26 5.93 14.68 -4.27
N GLN A 27 5.31 13.69 -3.65
CA GLN A 27 5.35 12.33 -4.12
C GLN A 27 4.70 12.34 -5.51
N GLU A 28 5.44 11.85 -6.50
CA GLU A 28 4.97 11.76 -7.87
C GLU A 28 3.69 10.93 -7.91
N GLU A 29 2.64 11.48 -8.53
CA GLU A 29 1.31 10.85 -8.49
C GLU A 29 1.34 9.47 -9.14
N GLN A 30 0.70 8.51 -8.47
CA GLN A 30 0.55 7.15 -8.96
C GLN A 30 -0.92 6.85 -9.26
N LYS A 31 -1.11 5.81 -10.07
CA LYS A 31 -2.38 5.17 -10.36
C LYS A 31 -2.22 3.66 -10.22
N ILE A 32 -3.33 2.95 -10.01
CA ILE A 32 -3.31 1.49 -9.93
C ILE A 32 -3.92 0.93 -11.21
N LYS A 33 -3.22 0.02 -11.87
CA LYS A 33 -3.77 -0.77 -12.97
C LYS A 33 -4.17 -2.14 -12.45
N VAL A 34 -5.42 -2.51 -12.66
CA VAL A 34 -6.00 -3.79 -12.25
C VAL A 34 -6.25 -4.64 -13.48
N GLN A 35 -5.86 -5.90 -13.40
CA GLN A 35 -6.17 -6.92 -14.38
C GLN A 35 -6.95 -8.04 -13.71
N LYS A 36 -7.93 -8.59 -14.44
CA LYS A 36 -8.78 -9.67 -13.98
C LYS A 36 -8.43 -10.95 -14.73
N ARG A 37 -8.45 -12.08 -14.03
CA ARG A 37 -8.22 -13.38 -14.65
C ARG A 37 -9.32 -13.70 -15.65
N ILE A 38 -8.93 -14.18 -16.82
CA ILE A 38 -9.81 -14.72 -17.87
C ILE A 38 -9.52 -16.20 -18.07
N GLY A 39 -10.59 -16.98 -18.16
CA GLY A 39 -10.51 -18.43 -18.41
C GLY A 39 -9.73 -19.23 -17.37
N ASP A 40 -9.58 -20.51 -17.67
CA ASP A 40 -8.86 -21.46 -16.83
C ASP A 40 -7.37 -21.56 -17.16
N ASP A 41 -6.96 -21.03 -18.32
CA ASP A 41 -5.59 -21.09 -18.88
C ASP A 41 -4.64 -20.03 -18.31
N GLY A 42 -5.11 -19.17 -17.40
CA GLY A 42 -4.27 -18.23 -16.65
C GLY A 42 -4.02 -16.91 -17.39
N GLY A 43 -4.85 -16.58 -18.39
CA GLY A 43 -4.84 -15.25 -19.00
C GLY A 43 -5.33 -14.15 -18.05
N TYR A 44 -4.95 -12.92 -18.34
CA TYR A 44 -5.41 -11.72 -17.64
C TYR A 44 -5.77 -10.63 -18.65
N GLU A 45 -6.88 -9.94 -18.42
CA GLU A 45 -7.28 -8.76 -19.21
C GLU A 45 -7.20 -7.49 -18.36
N GLU A 46 -6.94 -6.35 -19.01
CA GLU A 46 -7.09 -5.05 -18.35
C GLU A 46 -8.54 -4.87 -17.92
N PHE A 47 -8.74 -4.55 -16.64
CA PHE A 47 -10.06 -4.54 -16.03
C PHE A 47 -10.44 -3.15 -15.51
N LYS A 48 -9.55 -2.49 -14.76
CA LYS A 48 -9.81 -1.16 -14.18
C LYS A 48 -8.52 -0.36 -14.03
N GLU A 49 -8.66 0.97 -14.09
CA GLU A 49 -7.61 1.90 -13.67
C GLU A 49 -8.13 2.79 -12.54
N VAL A 50 -7.47 2.74 -11.37
CA VAL A 50 -7.79 3.58 -10.22
C VAL A 50 -6.92 4.82 -10.24
N ASN A 51 -7.56 5.97 -10.44
CA ASN A 51 -6.88 7.27 -10.58
C ASN A 51 -7.13 8.23 -9.42
N ASP A 52 -8.16 7.96 -8.58
CA ASP A 52 -8.47 8.77 -7.42
C ASP A 52 -7.34 8.63 -6.38
N PRO A 53 -6.63 9.72 -6.03
CA PRO A 53 -5.53 9.67 -5.08
C PRO A 53 -5.95 9.22 -3.68
N ILE A 54 -7.22 9.42 -3.28
CA ILE A 54 -7.75 8.94 -2.01
C ILE A 54 -7.85 7.41 -2.03
N GLU A 55 -8.34 6.82 -3.12
CA GLU A 55 -8.43 5.37 -3.27
C GLU A 55 -7.04 4.74 -3.39
N VAL A 56 -6.15 5.32 -4.19
CA VAL A 56 -4.75 4.88 -4.31
C VAL A 56 -4.08 4.88 -2.93
N GLY A 57 -4.23 5.97 -2.17
CA GLY A 57 -3.67 6.07 -0.82
C GLY A 57 -4.27 5.05 0.18
N LYS A 58 -5.57 4.72 0.06
CA LYS A 58 -6.16 3.64 0.87
C LYS A 58 -5.52 2.29 0.58
N VAL A 59 -5.28 1.97 -0.70
CA VAL A 59 -4.59 0.72 -1.07
C VAL A 59 -3.15 0.73 -0.54
N GLU A 60 -2.42 1.84 -0.66
CA GLU A 60 -1.07 1.96 -0.08
C GLU A 60 -1.07 1.72 1.43
N ASN A 61 -2.01 2.34 2.16
CA ASN A 61 -2.13 2.15 3.60
C ASN A 61 -2.41 0.69 3.97
N ILE A 62 -3.34 0.03 3.27
CA ILE A 62 -3.62 -1.41 3.49
C ILE A 62 -2.33 -2.22 3.31
N LEU A 63 -1.60 -1.99 2.22
CA LEU A 63 -0.38 -2.74 1.92
C LEU A 63 0.76 -2.46 2.93
N ASN A 64 0.84 -1.24 3.46
CA ASN A 64 1.83 -0.84 4.46
C ASN A 64 1.51 -1.38 5.86
N ASP A 65 0.23 -1.41 6.23
CA ASP A 65 -0.25 -1.92 7.52
C ASP A 65 -0.35 -3.46 7.56
N THR A 66 -0.20 -4.11 6.40
CA THR A 66 -0.27 -5.55 6.27
C THR A 66 0.96 -6.24 6.87
N ASN A 67 0.73 -7.24 7.72
CA ASN A 67 1.78 -8.09 8.26
C ASN A 67 2.23 -9.13 7.24
N TRP A 68 3.27 -8.81 6.48
CA TRP A 68 3.84 -9.68 5.45
C TRP A 68 4.66 -10.82 6.05
N ILE A 69 4.41 -12.03 5.56
CA ILE A 69 5.18 -13.23 5.87
C ILE A 69 6.04 -13.57 4.65
N LYS A 70 7.35 -13.73 4.87
CA LYS A 70 8.25 -14.20 3.82
C LYS A 70 8.08 -15.70 3.63
N ALA A 71 7.49 -16.11 2.51
CA ALA A 71 7.43 -17.50 2.12
C ALA A 71 7.20 -17.64 0.61
N LYS A 72 7.72 -18.72 0.05
CA LYS A 72 7.40 -19.12 -1.33
C LYS A 72 6.09 -19.90 -1.28
N PHE A 73 5.05 -19.35 -1.89
CA PHE A 73 3.75 -19.99 -1.97
C PHE A 73 3.48 -20.44 -3.40
N GLU A 74 3.29 -21.75 -3.57
CA GLU A 74 2.60 -22.30 -4.73
C GLU A 74 1.12 -22.39 -4.35
N MET A 75 0.34 -21.40 -4.80
CA MET A 75 -1.11 -21.42 -4.62
C MET A 75 -1.71 -22.49 -5.53
N SER A 76 -2.75 -23.19 -5.06
CA SER A 76 -3.39 -24.29 -5.80
C SER A 76 -4.06 -23.87 -7.11
N ARG A 77 -4.28 -22.57 -7.29
CA ARG A 77 -4.87 -21.97 -8.49
C ARG A 77 -4.27 -20.59 -8.78
N PRO A 78 -4.36 -20.09 -10.02
CA PRO A 78 -3.97 -18.73 -10.36
C PRO A 78 -4.77 -17.65 -9.58
N PRO A 79 -4.19 -16.45 -9.39
CA PRO A 79 -4.85 -15.32 -8.73
C PRO A 79 -6.08 -14.84 -9.51
N ASP A 80 -7.09 -14.35 -8.80
CA ASP A 80 -8.34 -13.83 -9.40
C ASP A 80 -8.12 -12.45 -10.02
N TYR A 81 -7.29 -11.63 -9.37
CA TYR A 81 -6.92 -10.30 -9.81
C TYR A 81 -5.41 -10.11 -9.64
N GLN A 82 -4.85 -9.21 -10.44
CA GLN A 82 -3.51 -8.69 -10.21
C GLN A 82 -3.50 -7.18 -10.43
N PHE A 83 -2.67 -6.48 -9.68
CA PHE A 83 -2.54 -5.05 -9.83
C PHE A 83 -1.12 -4.56 -9.61
N LEU A 84 -0.85 -3.36 -10.12
CA LEU A 84 0.43 -2.68 -9.97
C LEU A 84 0.22 -1.18 -9.83
N PHE A 85 1.13 -0.53 -9.11
CA PHE A 85 1.23 0.92 -9.09
C PHE A 85 2.06 1.38 -10.29
N GLN A 86 1.57 2.41 -10.97
CA GLN A 86 2.25 3.05 -12.08
C GLN A 86 2.24 4.56 -11.85
N PHE A 87 3.39 5.22 -12.04
CA PHE A 87 3.44 6.67 -12.06
C PHE A 87 2.59 7.23 -13.20
N LYS A 88 1.84 8.30 -12.92
CA LYS A 88 1.09 9.02 -13.97
C LYS A 88 2.05 9.70 -14.95
N ASN A 89 3.21 10.14 -14.47
CA ASN A 89 4.28 10.64 -15.32
C ASN A 89 4.98 9.47 -16.04
N PRO A 90 4.88 9.37 -17.38
CA PRO A 90 5.44 8.26 -18.16
C PRO A 90 6.98 8.27 -18.21
N ASP A 91 7.63 9.40 -17.92
CA ASP A 91 9.09 9.52 -17.95
C ASP A 91 9.75 8.85 -16.72
N ILE A 92 8.97 8.58 -15.68
CA ILE A 92 9.45 7.92 -14.47
C ILE A 92 9.50 6.41 -14.69
N LYS A 93 10.72 5.91 -14.87
CA LYS A 93 11.00 4.47 -14.96
C LYS A 93 11.39 3.94 -13.58
N ALA A 94 10.46 3.27 -12.91
CA ALA A 94 10.71 2.58 -11.64
C ALA A 94 10.44 1.08 -11.78
N LYS A 95 11.04 0.30 -10.87
CA LYS A 95 10.72 -1.13 -10.76
C LYS A 95 9.26 -1.27 -10.31
N VAL A 96 8.46 -1.90 -11.17
CA VAL A 96 7.05 -2.18 -10.87
C VAL A 96 6.96 -3.42 -9.97
N VAL A 97 6.16 -3.31 -8.92
CA VAL A 97 5.85 -4.42 -8.01
C VAL A 97 4.47 -4.94 -8.38
N LEU A 98 4.39 -6.22 -8.76
CA LEU A 98 3.13 -6.90 -9.01
C LEU A 98 2.53 -7.41 -7.70
N TYR A 99 1.25 -7.14 -7.50
CA TYR A 99 0.44 -7.68 -6.43
C TYR A 99 -0.55 -8.67 -7.04
N ARG A 100 -0.55 -9.90 -6.53
CA ARG A 100 -1.44 -10.98 -6.95
C ARG A 100 -2.46 -11.22 -5.84
N VAL A 101 -3.74 -11.30 -6.20
CA VAL A 101 -4.85 -11.34 -5.24
C VAL A 101 -5.71 -12.57 -5.47
N TRP A 102 -5.99 -13.30 -4.40
CA TRP A 102 -6.95 -14.40 -4.34
C TRP A 102 -8.11 -14.02 -3.45
N VAL A 103 -9.33 -14.21 -3.95
CA VAL A 103 -10.55 -14.19 -3.16
C VAL A 103 -10.65 -15.54 -2.45
N SER A 104 -10.73 -15.51 -1.12
CA SER A 104 -10.85 -16.73 -0.32
C SER A 104 -12.14 -17.49 -0.66
N SER A 105 -12.18 -18.81 -0.40
CA SER A 105 -13.34 -19.65 -0.76
C SER A 105 -14.64 -19.22 -0.07
N ASN A 106 -14.58 -18.67 1.15
CA ASN A 106 -15.73 -18.08 1.84
C ASN A 106 -16.09 -16.67 1.33
N LYS A 107 -15.31 -16.09 0.41
CA LYS A 107 -15.48 -14.76 -0.18
C LYS A 107 -15.44 -13.60 0.82
N GLU A 108 -14.90 -13.82 2.02
CA GLU A 108 -14.84 -12.79 3.07
C GLU A 108 -13.47 -12.13 3.20
N THR A 109 -12.42 -12.75 2.69
CA THR A 109 -11.05 -12.26 2.85
C THR A 109 -10.27 -12.35 1.55
N LEU A 110 -9.27 -11.49 1.42
CA LEU A 110 -8.30 -11.54 0.34
C LEU A 110 -6.97 -12.08 0.84
N GLU A 111 -6.35 -12.92 0.04
CA GLU A 111 -4.95 -13.31 0.17
C GLU A 111 -4.14 -12.61 -0.91
N ILE A 112 -2.99 -12.06 -0.54
CA ILE A 112 -2.16 -11.26 -1.43
C ILE A 112 -0.73 -11.75 -1.41
N ILE A 113 -0.14 -11.84 -2.60
CA ILE A 113 1.30 -11.98 -2.77
C ILE A 113 1.86 -10.70 -3.40
N ARG A 114 2.86 -10.11 -2.74
CA ARG A 114 3.65 -8.98 -3.24
C ARG A 114 4.97 -9.49 -3.81
N GLY A 115 5.25 -9.17 -5.07
CA GLY A 115 6.41 -9.73 -5.75
C GLY A 115 6.34 -11.25 -5.76
N ASP A 116 7.43 -11.94 -5.40
CA ASP A 116 7.53 -13.40 -5.52
C ASP A 116 7.60 -14.16 -4.19
N ASP A 117 7.76 -13.48 -3.05
CA ASP A 117 8.05 -14.13 -1.78
C ASP A 117 7.42 -13.50 -0.53
N GLN A 118 6.56 -12.49 -0.70
CA GLN A 118 5.83 -11.86 0.42
C GLN A 118 4.35 -12.18 0.31
N TYR A 119 3.81 -12.86 1.32
CA TYR A 119 2.39 -13.22 1.40
C TYR A 119 1.74 -12.56 2.60
N ALA A 120 0.45 -12.26 2.46
CA ALA A 120 -0.39 -11.94 3.58
C ALA A 120 -1.84 -12.36 3.33
N LYS A 121 -2.55 -12.63 4.42
CA LYS A 121 -4.00 -12.69 4.43
C LYS A 121 -4.51 -11.39 5.07
N LEU A 122 -5.30 -10.63 4.32
CA LEU A 122 -5.87 -9.38 4.80
C LEU A 122 -6.94 -9.63 5.87
N THR A 123 -7.17 -8.63 6.73
CA THR A 123 -8.36 -8.64 7.60
C THR A 123 -9.62 -8.52 6.76
N LYS A 124 -10.79 -8.85 7.33
CA LYS A 124 -12.08 -8.72 6.63
C LYS A 124 -12.32 -7.28 6.15
N GLU A 125 -12.08 -6.30 7.01
CA GLU A 125 -12.23 -4.88 6.69
C GLU A 125 -11.30 -4.43 5.55
N GLN A 126 -10.01 -4.78 5.63
CA GLN A 126 -9.05 -4.47 4.56
C GLN A 126 -9.43 -5.16 3.25
N SER A 127 -9.95 -6.39 3.34
CA SER A 127 -10.40 -7.16 2.18
C SER A 127 -11.59 -6.52 1.49
N GLU A 128 -12.59 -6.08 2.26
CA GLU A 128 -13.77 -5.37 1.75
C GLU A 128 -13.37 -4.08 1.04
N ILE A 129 -12.56 -3.24 1.68
CA ILE A 129 -12.09 -1.97 1.11
C ILE A 129 -11.28 -2.19 -0.17
N LEU A 130 -10.30 -3.10 -0.14
CA LEU A 130 -9.47 -3.36 -1.31
C LEU A 130 -10.29 -3.95 -2.46
N PHE A 131 -11.17 -4.90 -2.15
CA PHE A 131 -12.01 -5.54 -3.17
C PHE A 131 -12.94 -4.52 -3.84
N GLU A 132 -13.55 -3.64 -3.06
CA GLU A 132 -14.38 -2.55 -3.58
C GLU A 132 -13.57 -1.64 -4.52
N ILE A 133 -12.40 -1.16 -4.09
CA ILE A 133 -11.57 -0.26 -4.91
C ILE A 133 -11.16 -0.91 -6.23
N ILE A 134 -10.77 -2.20 -6.23
CA ILE A 134 -10.28 -2.86 -7.44
C ILE A 134 -11.38 -3.47 -8.32
N THR A 135 -12.64 -3.51 -7.86
CA THR A 135 -13.75 -4.13 -8.61
C THR A 135 -14.98 -3.28 -8.86
N SER A 136 -15.23 -2.21 -8.10
CA SER A 136 -16.34 -1.29 -8.36
C SER A 136 -16.07 -0.43 -9.60
N ASP A 137 -17.12 0.09 -10.25
CA ASP A 137 -17.01 0.98 -11.42
C ASP A 137 -16.67 2.43 -11.04
#